data_AF-A0A946MVV1-F1
#
_entry.id   AF-A0A946MVV1-F1
#
_cell.length_a   1.000
_cell.length_b   1.000
_cell.length_c   1.000
_cell.angle_alpha   90.00
_cell.angle_beta   90.00
_cell.angle_gamma   90.00
#
_symmetry.space_group_name_H-M   'P 1'
#
loop_
_entity.id
_entity.type
_entity.pdbx_description
1 polymer ?
#
loop_
_entity_poly.entity_id
_entity_poly.type
_entity_poly.pdbx_seq_one_letter_code
_entity_poly.pdbx_strand_id
1 'polypeptide(L)'
;MTTQFRGTTAVSLEGIQRNWSQSNGWESTYSYKGTWANIELAKNNTAYVGNSSRVDVNQEAGGYGTMQVTFAAIDNESASTTANTPESDMWELKPSKVQRNIWEDPYFNDLDDNRIVYVSDSNYLALPNYGGTKYRIRTAVDAYLSAVQASIEAGNRDESKVDVHTKLDEWATSGHTPSVYTGLTDNQKQKALDLVNLLLNGTDTDEHTRYVLRNIRILPGNTSTQVAHEQVGKQWTTAALSNYIFATAIPSVTRHTMLGDLNAVFGSSYWLKEAPLLSDVHGGKVELVQEWTNYELGEKSTLLHNVYG
;
A
#
# COMPACT_ATOMS: atom_id res chain seq x y z
N MET A 1 14.53 30.79 24.44
CA MET A 1 13.46 30.98 25.43
C MET A 1 12.19 30.39 24.84
N THR A 2 11.61 29.41 25.51
CA THR A 2 10.39 28.69 25.14
C THR A 2 9.16 29.56 25.41
N THR A 3 8.46 30.00 24.37
CA THR A 3 7.08 30.49 24.47
C THR A 3 6.16 29.41 23.91
N GLN A 4 5.77 28.46 24.77
CA GLN A 4 4.53 27.70 24.54
C GLN A 4 3.38 28.70 24.68
N PHE A 5 2.80 29.15 23.57
CA PHE A 5 1.78 30.19 23.59
C PHE A 5 0.39 29.55 23.67
N ARG A 6 -0.10 29.37 24.89
CA ARG A 6 -1.51 29.06 25.16
C ARG A 6 -2.21 30.39 25.43
N GLY A 7 -3.33 30.65 24.76
CA GLY A 7 -4.06 31.93 24.75
C GLY A 7 -4.13 32.69 26.09
N THR A 8 -4.35 34.00 26.02
CA THR A 8 -4.46 34.84 27.22
C THR A 8 -5.79 34.55 27.94
N THR A 9 -5.90 34.92 29.22
CA THR A 9 -7.17 34.88 29.98
C THR A 9 -8.33 35.63 29.30
N ALA A 10 -8.00 36.51 28.35
CA ALA A 10 -8.92 37.35 27.59
C ALA A 10 -9.34 36.75 26.23
N VAL A 11 -8.54 35.82 25.67
CA VAL A 11 -8.75 35.14 24.37
C VAL A 11 -8.28 33.69 24.49
N SER A 12 -9.22 32.75 24.58
CA SER A 12 -8.95 31.31 24.68
C SER A 12 -8.69 30.69 23.31
N LEU A 13 -7.78 29.73 23.25
CA LEU A 13 -7.62 28.83 22.10
C LEU A 13 -8.62 27.69 22.24
N GLU A 14 -9.53 27.56 21.30
CA GLU A 14 -10.58 26.52 21.28
C GLU A 14 -10.13 25.26 20.53
N GLY A 15 -9.29 25.42 19.51
CA GLY A 15 -8.82 24.27 18.74
C GLY A 15 -7.86 24.65 17.63
N ILE A 16 -7.19 23.63 17.11
CA ILE A 16 -6.28 23.73 15.96
C ILE A 16 -6.74 22.70 14.95
N GLN A 17 -7.02 23.15 13.73
CA GLN A 17 -7.32 22.29 12.59
C GLN A 17 -6.16 22.35 11.61
N ARG A 18 -5.69 21.22 11.11
CA ARG A 18 -4.64 21.17 10.09
C ARG A 18 -5.15 20.46 8.86
N ASN A 19 -4.96 21.08 7.71
CA ASN A 19 -5.37 20.53 6.42
C ASN A 19 -4.21 20.66 5.44
N TRP A 20 -4.03 19.64 4.60
CA TRP A 20 -3.11 19.71 3.49
C TRP A 20 -3.87 19.98 2.19
N SER A 21 -3.34 20.84 1.34
CA SER A 21 -3.79 21.00 -0.05
C SER A 21 -2.60 20.97 -1.02
N GLN A 22 -2.85 20.49 -2.23
CA GLN A 22 -1.81 20.43 -3.26
C GLN A 22 -1.31 21.82 -3.68
N SER A 23 -2.16 22.84 -3.65
CA SER A 23 -1.81 24.21 -4.06
C SER A 23 -1.04 24.98 -2.98
N ASN A 24 -1.37 24.77 -1.69
CA ASN A 24 -0.88 25.62 -0.60
C ASN A 24 -0.03 24.86 0.43
N GLY A 25 0.12 23.54 0.30
CA GLY A 25 0.78 22.71 1.29
C GLY A 25 -0.03 22.58 2.58
N TRP A 26 0.66 22.47 3.71
CA TRP A 26 0.04 22.41 5.03
C TRP A 26 -0.46 23.78 5.48
N GLU A 27 -1.73 23.82 5.87
CA GLU A 27 -2.37 24.97 6.50
C GLU A 27 -2.79 24.59 7.92
N SER A 28 -2.43 25.43 8.90
CA SER A 28 -2.92 25.31 10.27
C SER A 28 -3.89 26.45 10.57
N THR A 29 -5.12 26.12 10.95
CA THR A 29 -6.15 27.07 11.37
C THR A 29 -6.34 27.00 12.88
N TYR A 30 -5.93 28.06 13.57
CA TYR A 30 -6.12 28.24 15.00
C TYR A 30 -7.44 28.94 15.25
N SER A 31 -8.31 28.35 16.05
CA SER A 31 -9.61 28.92 16.43
C SER A 31 -9.54 29.48 17.84
N TYR A 32 -9.80 30.77 17.99
CA TYR A 32 -9.81 31.49 19.25
C TYR A 32 -11.19 32.04 19.58
N LYS A 33 -11.49 32.18 20.87
CA LYS A 33 -12.74 32.78 21.36
C LYS A 33 -12.48 33.76 22.50
N GLY A 34 -13.28 34.83 22.57
CA GLY A 34 -13.18 35.84 23.61
C GLY A 34 -14.28 36.87 23.51
N THR A 35 -14.24 37.93 24.32
CA THR A 35 -15.13 39.08 24.12
C THR A 35 -14.79 39.76 22.78
N TRP A 36 -15.78 40.35 22.11
CA TRP A 36 -15.60 41.00 20.81
C TRP A 36 -14.49 42.05 20.82
N ALA A 37 -14.42 42.88 21.87
CA ALA A 37 -13.37 43.87 22.03
C ALA A 37 -11.95 43.26 22.05
N ASN A 38 -11.79 42.11 22.71
CA ASN A 38 -10.50 41.41 22.77
C ASN A 38 -10.15 40.73 21.44
N ILE A 39 -11.14 40.22 20.70
CA ILE A 39 -10.92 39.66 19.36
C ILE A 39 -10.54 40.75 18.36
N GLU A 40 -11.18 41.92 18.42
CA GLU A 40 -10.83 43.09 17.61
C GLU A 40 -9.39 43.60 17.86
N LEU A 41 -8.88 43.43 19.08
CA LEU A 41 -7.48 43.70 19.40
C LEU A 41 -6.56 42.56 18.92
N ALA A 42 -6.96 41.31 19.12
CA ALA A 42 -6.17 40.14 18.76
C ALA A 42 -5.94 40.01 17.25
N LYS A 43 -6.94 40.35 16.41
CA LYS A 43 -6.82 40.26 14.94
C LYS A 43 -5.72 41.14 14.34
N ASN A 44 -5.29 42.17 15.06
CA ASN A 44 -4.23 43.10 14.64
C ASN A 44 -2.94 42.90 15.43
N ASN A 45 -2.93 41.99 16.39
CA ASN A 45 -1.80 41.75 17.27
C ASN A 45 -0.91 40.66 16.64
N THR A 46 0.34 41.02 16.37
CA THR A 46 1.32 40.11 15.76
C THR A 46 1.56 38.84 16.57
N ALA A 47 1.29 38.85 17.88
CA ALA A 47 1.35 37.65 18.71
C ALA A 47 0.27 36.60 18.35
N TYR A 48 -0.82 36.99 17.67
CA TYR A 48 -1.89 36.08 17.26
C TYR A 48 -1.93 35.85 15.75
N VAL A 49 -1.63 36.87 14.95
CA VAL A 49 -1.77 36.84 13.48
C VAL A 49 -0.45 37.03 12.73
N GLY A 50 0.70 37.01 13.41
CA GLY A 50 2.00 37.18 12.78
C GLY A 50 2.23 36.12 11.69
N ASN A 51 2.46 36.56 10.45
CA ASN A 51 2.66 35.70 9.27
C ASN A 51 1.44 34.85 8.86
N SER A 52 0.23 35.17 9.34
CA SER A 52 -0.98 34.48 8.90
C SER A 52 -1.25 34.69 7.42
N SER A 53 -1.69 33.63 6.72
CA SER A 53 -2.16 33.72 5.34
C SER A 53 -3.61 34.21 5.26
N ARG A 54 -4.41 33.93 6.29
CA ARG A 54 -5.79 34.39 6.40
C ARG A 54 -6.17 34.62 7.86
N VAL A 55 -6.92 35.69 8.12
CA VAL A 55 -7.51 35.97 9.43
C VAL A 55 -8.99 36.23 9.20
N ASP A 56 -9.82 35.37 9.77
CA ASP A 56 -11.28 35.50 9.73
C ASP A 56 -11.77 35.79 11.15
N VAL A 57 -12.56 36.86 11.32
CA VAL A 57 -13.15 37.21 12.62
C VAL A 57 -14.67 37.32 12.47
N ASN A 58 -15.38 36.79 13.46
CA ASN A 58 -16.84 36.84 13.48
C ASN A 58 -17.34 37.29 14.85
N GLN A 59 -18.32 38.19 14.87
CA GLN A 59 -18.98 38.62 16.09
C GLN A 59 -20.17 37.71 16.38
N GLU A 60 -20.23 37.19 17.60
CA GLU A 60 -21.33 36.37 18.09
C GLU A 60 -22.30 37.19 18.95
N ALA A 61 -23.51 36.68 19.12
CA ALA A 61 -24.49 37.26 20.04
C ALA A 61 -23.94 37.29 21.47
N GLY A 62 -24.32 38.32 22.24
CA GLY A 62 -23.89 38.46 23.64
C GLY A 62 -22.52 39.12 23.84
N GLY A 63 -21.95 39.75 22.81
CA GLY A 63 -20.71 40.53 22.93
C GLY A 63 -19.43 39.69 22.87
N TYR A 64 -19.54 38.44 22.42
CA TYR A 64 -18.41 37.55 22.16
C TYR A 64 -17.98 37.60 20.70
N GLY A 65 -16.79 37.11 20.41
CA GLY A 65 -16.27 36.93 19.07
C GLY A 65 -15.45 35.66 18.95
N THR A 66 -15.33 35.19 17.71
CA THR A 66 -14.43 34.12 17.33
C THR A 66 -13.44 34.64 16.29
N MET A 67 -12.22 34.10 16.33
CA MET A 67 -11.15 34.42 15.40
C MET A 67 -10.54 33.12 14.90
N GLN A 68 -10.51 32.94 13.59
CA GLN A 68 -9.79 31.87 12.93
C GLN A 68 -8.56 32.46 12.24
N VAL A 69 -7.39 31.98 12.63
CA VAL A 69 -6.12 32.40 12.05
C VAL A 69 -5.54 31.22 11.29
N THR A 70 -5.47 31.35 9.97
CA THR A 70 -4.88 30.36 9.08
C THR A 70 -3.44 30.76 8.78
N PHE A 71 -2.55 29.79 8.92
CA PHE A 71 -1.15 29.88 8.59
C PHE A 71 -0.83 28.95 7.43
N ALA A 72 -0.40 29.49 6.30
CA ALA A 72 0.12 28.68 5.20
C ALA A 72 1.60 28.41 5.47
N ALA A 73 1.95 27.14 5.69
CA ALA A 73 3.33 26.67 5.88
C ALA A 73 4.18 27.35 6.98
N ILE A 74 3.70 28.36 7.72
CA ILE A 74 4.45 29.11 8.75
C ILE A 74 3.54 29.36 9.95
N ASP A 75 3.62 28.50 10.95
CA ASP A 75 2.95 28.69 12.25
C ASP A 75 3.55 29.88 13.03
N ASN A 76 2.71 30.59 13.77
CA ASN A 76 3.07 31.73 14.62
C ASN A 76 3.91 31.33 15.86
N GLU A 77 3.98 30.03 16.19
CA GLU A 77 4.83 29.55 17.29
C GLU A 77 6.34 29.63 16.99
N SER A 78 6.75 29.98 15.76
CA SER A 78 8.16 30.01 15.39
C SER A 78 8.53 31.25 14.58
N ALA A 79 9.33 32.14 15.19
CA ALA A 79 10.37 32.83 14.44
C ALA A 79 11.40 31.77 13.98
N SER A 80 11.03 30.94 13.00
CA SER A 80 11.90 29.93 12.42
C SER A 80 11.68 29.97 10.94
N THR A 81 12.78 30.20 10.23
CA THR A 81 13.00 29.72 8.87
C THR A 81 12.28 28.39 8.68
N THR A 82 11.49 28.25 7.62
CA THR A 82 10.85 26.99 7.20
C THR A 82 11.81 25.83 7.42
N ALA A 83 11.66 25.11 8.53
CA ALA A 83 12.47 23.96 8.82
C ALA A 83 11.84 22.81 8.04
N ASN A 84 12.12 22.78 6.73
CA ASN A 84 11.77 21.64 5.88
C ASN A 84 12.60 20.40 6.22
N THR A 85 13.59 20.55 7.11
CA THR A 85 14.37 19.46 7.67
C THR A 85 13.49 18.68 8.66
N PRO A 86 13.28 17.36 8.44
CA PRO A 86 12.61 16.51 9.42
C PRO A 86 13.33 16.54 10.77
N GLU A 87 12.58 16.53 11.86
CA GLU A 87 13.13 16.36 13.21
C GLU A 87 13.70 14.94 13.40
N SER A 88 13.10 13.97 12.73
CA SER A 88 13.62 12.60 12.62
C SER A 88 13.37 12.05 11.23
N ASP A 89 14.29 11.21 10.76
CA ASP A 89 14.20 10.46 9.50
C ASP A 89 14.61 9.02 9.79
N MET A 90 13.62 8.17 10.03
CA MET A 90 13.83 6.76 10.37
C MET A 90 13.57 5.91 9.13
N TRP A 91 14.49 5.00 8.87
CA TRP A 91 14.35 4.00 7.82
C TRP A 91 14.34 2.62 8.45
N GLU A 92 13.36 1.80 8.04
CA GLU A 92 13.16 0.46 8.54
C GLU A 92 12.93 -0.49 7.36
N LEU A 93 13.64 -1.61 7.35
CA LEU A 93 13.37 -2.73 6.46
C LEU A 93 12.78 -3.86 7.30
N LYS A 94 11.52 -4.23 7.04
CA LYS A 94 10.83 -5.25 7.82
C LYS A 94 10.21 -6.33 6.93
N PRO A 95 10.18 -7.58 7.38
CA PRO A 95 9.37 -8.60 6.73
C PRO A 95 7.88 -8.25 6.90
N SER A 96 7.10 -8.51 5.86
CA SER A 96 5.65 -8.43 5.85
C SER A 96 5.11 -9.73 5.30
N LYS A 97 4.05 -10.26 5.90
CA LYS A 97 3.35 -11.42 5.35
C LYS A 97 2.24 -10.91 4.44
N VAL A 98 2.25 -11.36 3.19
CA VAL A 98 1.14 -11.12 2.26
C VAL A 98 0.51 -12.44 1.93
N GLN A 99 -0.81 -12.44 1.84
CA GLN A 99 -1.53 -13.56 1.25
C GLN A 99 -1.41 -13.45 -0.25
N ARG A 100 -0.85 -14.48 -0.86
CA ARG A 100 -0.92 -14.68 -2.31
C ARG A 100 -1.96 -15.76 -2.58
N ASN A 101 -2.54 -15.72 -3.77
CA ASN A 101 -3.43 -16.77 -4.19
C ASN A 101 -2.60 -18.02 -4.54
N ILE A 102 -2.99 -19.18 -4.02
CA ILE A 102 -2.31 -20.46 -4.26
C ILE A 102 -2.19 -20.81 -5.75
N TRP A 103 -3.08 -20.29 -6.60
CA TRP A 103 -3.02 -20.44 -8.07
C TRP A 103 -1.76 -19.81 -8.70
N GLU A 104 -1.19 -18.80 -8.04
CA GLU A 104 -0.06 -18.04 -8.52
C GLU A 104 1.26 -18.49 -7.88
N ASP A 105 1.24 -19.44 -6.94
CA ASP A 105 2.43 -19.93 -6.27
C ASP A 105 3.42 -20.53 -7.29
N PRO A 106 4.71 -20.11 -7.26
CA PRO A 106 5.73 -20.60 -8.19
C PRO A 106 5.92 -22.12 -8.20
N TYR A 107 5.60 -22.79 -7.08
CA TYR A 107 5.62 -24.25 -6.97
C TYR A 107 4.77 -24.92 -8.05
N PHE A 108 3.65 -24.29 -8.45
CA PHE A 108 2.74 -24.79 -9.47
C PHE A 108 3.00 -24.23 -10.88
N ASN A 109 4.01 -23.38 -11.10
CA ASN A 109 4.25 -22.76 -12.42
C ASN A 109 4.46 -23.75 -13.56
N ASP A 110 4.91 -24.97 -13.27
CA ASP A 110 5.04 -26.05 -14.24
C ASP A 110 3.69 -26.69 -14.66
N LEU A 111 2.59 -26.28 -14.02
CA LEU A 111 1.22 -26.56 -14.43
C LEU A 111 0.64 -25.45 -15.34
N ASP A 112 1.35 -24.33 -15.51
CA ASP A 112 1.01 -23.33 -16.54
C ASP A 112 1.47 -23.88 -17.89
N ASP A 113 0.60 -24.70 -18.49
CA ASP A 113 0.88 -25.43 -19.72
C ASP A 113 1.08 -24.43 -20.87
N ASN A 114 2.33 -24.10 -21.21
CA ASN A 114 2.69 -23.38 -22.44
C ASN A 114 2.61 -24.32 -23.65
N ARG A 115 1.54 -25.12 -23.77
CA ARG A 115 1.39 -26.05 -24.87
C ARG A 115 1.13 -25.25 -26.14
N ILE A 116 2.21 -24.88 -26.85
CA ILE A 116 2.15 -24.49 -28.25
C ILE A 116 1.57 -25.70 -28.99
N VAL A 117 0.27 -25.64 -29.28
CA VAL A 117 -0.37 -26.64 -30.12
C VAL A 117 0.14 -26.38 -31.53
N TYR A 118 0.98 -27.29 -32.03
CA TYR A 118 1.32 -27.35 -33.46
C TYR A 118 0.04 -27.66 -34.23
N VAL A 119 -0.64 -26.63 -34.72
CA VAL A 119 -1.62 -26.78 -35.79
C VAL A 119 -0.83 -26.68 -37.09
N SER A 120 -0.91 -27.73 -37.91
CA SER A 120 -0.27 -27.86 -39.21
C SER A 120 -0.21 -26.55 -39.99
N ASP A 121 0.99 -26.22 -40.48
CA ASP A 121 1.36 -25.19 -41.45
C ASP A 121 0.58 -23.86 -41.45
N SER A 122 1.25 -22.85 -40.86
CA SER A 122 1.23 -21.44 -41.29
C SER A 122 0.30 -20.43 -40.62
N ASN A 123 -0.28 -20.69 -39.45
CA ASN A 123 -0.88 -19.61 -38.66
C ASN A 123 -0.64 -19.78 -37.15
N TYR A 124 0.25 -18.95 -36.59
CA TYR A 124 0.42 -18.81 -35.15
C TYR A 124 -0.76 -18.01 -34.59
N LEU A 125 -1.80 -18.69 -34.12
CA LEU A 125 -2.75 -18.10 -33.21
C LEU A 125 -2.39 -18.57 -31.80
N ALA A 126 -1.69 -17.72 -31.05
CA ALA A 126 -1.71 -17.81 -29.60
C ALA A 126 -3.16 -17.61 -29.16
N LEU A 127 -3.93 -18.69 -29.10
CA LEU A 127 -5.25 -18.67 -28.50
C LEU A 127 -5.06 -18.23 -27.04
N PRO A 128 -5.84 -17.26 -26.54
CA PRO A 128 -5.77 -16.88 -25.13
C PRO A 128 -5.90 -18.12 -24.26
N ASN A 129 -5.07 -18.20 -23.20
CA ASN A 129 -4.79 -19.29 -22.26
C ASN A 129 -5.99 -20.03 -21.61
N TYR A 130 -6.99 -20.47 -22.37
CA TYR A 130 -8.15 -21.23 -21.88
C TYR A 130 -7.88 -22.74 -21.77
N GLY A 131 -6.65 -23.19 -22.01
CA GLY A 131 -6.30 -24.61 -22.14
C GLY A 131 -5.33 -25.18 -21.10
N GLY A 132 -4.76 -24.34 -20.22
CA GLY A 132 -3.69 -24.74 -19.29
C GLY A 132 -4.17 -25.63 -18.14
N THR A 133 -3.29 -26.50 -17.63
CA THR A 133 -3.60 -27.47 -16.56
C THR A 133 -4.17 -26.80 -15.31
N LYS A 134 -3.60 -25.67 -14.86
CA LYS A 134 -4.16 -24.90 -13.73
C LYS A 134 -5.62 -24.47 -13.93
N TYR A 135 -5.97 -24.00 -15.14
CA TYR A 135 -7.33 -23.57 -15.46
C TYR A 135 -8.32 -24.74 -15.44
N ARG A 136 -7.91 -25.90 -15.95
CA ARG A 136 -8.71 -27.13 -15.91
C ARG A 136 -8.94 -27.62 -14.48
N ILE A 137 -7.90 -27.57 -13.64
CA ILE A 137 -8.01 -27.89 -12.20
C ILE A 137 -9.01 -26.94 -11.54
N ARG A 138 -8.92 -25.63 -11.78
CA ARG A 138 -9.87 -24.64 -11.24
C ARG A 138 -11.31 -24.97 -11.62
N THR A 139 -11.56 -25.17 -12.91
CA THR A 139 -12.90 -25.49 -13.41
C THR A 139 -13.46 -26.77 -12.78
N ALA A 140 -12.62 -27.79 -12.58
CA ALA A 140 -13.02 -29.05 -11.97
C ALA A 140 -13.33 -28.92 -10.47
N VAL A 141 -12.49 -28.19 -9.73
CA VAL A 141 -12.71 -27.91 -8.29
C VAL A 141 -14.00 -27.10 -8.09
N ASP A 142 -14.22 -26.05 -8.89
CA ASP A 142 -15.44 -25.24 -8.82
C ASP A 142 -16.70 -26.07 -9.13
N ALA A 143 -16.63 -26.96 -10.13
CA ALA A 143 -17.71 -27.89 -10.46
C ALA A 143 -17.98 -28.91 -9.34
N TYR A 144 -16.93 -29.40 -8.68
CA TYR A 144 -17.06 -30.27 -7.51
C TYR A 144 -17.74 -29.54 -6.34
N LEU A 145 -17.24 -28.36 -5.95
CA LEU A 145 -17.81 -27.58 -4.85
C LEU A 145 -19.27 -27.20 -5.11
N SER A 146 -19.60 -26.84 -6.35
CA SER A 146 -20.99 -26.55 -6.77
C SER A 146 -21.90 -27.78 -6.64
N ALA A 147 -21.39 -28.98 -7.00
CA ALA A 147 -22.15 -30.22 -6.86
C ALA A 147 -22.32 -30.66 -5.40
N VAL A 148 -21.30 -30.45 -4.54
CA VAL A 148 -21.39 -30.67 -3.09
C VAL A 148 -22.49 -29.78 -2.52
N GLN A 149 -22.46 -28.48 -2.84
CA GLN A 149 -23.46 -27.51 -2.38
C GLN A 149 -24.88 -27.92 -2.81
N ALA A 150 -25.07 -28.26 -4.09
CA ALA A 150 -26.37 -28.71 -4.59
C ALA A 150 -26.86 -30.01 -3.92
N SER A 151 -25.94 -30.93 -3.59
CA SER A 151 -26.26 -32.18 -2.89
C SER A 151 -26.72 -31.91 -1.44
N ILE A 152 -26.03 -31.01 -0.74
CA ILE A 152 -26.40 -30.55 0.60
C ILE A 152 -27.78 -29.89 0.58
N GLU A 153 -28.03 -28.98 -0.36
CA GLU A 153 -29.32 -28.29 -0.53
C GLU A 153 -30.47 -29.25 -0.85
N ALA A 154 -30.18 -30.33 -1.60
CA ALA A 154 -31.14 -31.40 -1.89
C ALA A 154 -31.39 -32.34 -0.70
N GLY A 155 -30.72 -32.16 0.44
CA GLY A 155 -30.85 -33.01 1.63
C GLY A 155 -30.23 -34.40 1.48
N ASN A 156 -29.37 -34.60 0.48
CA ASN A 156 -28.65 -35.87 0.30
C ASN A 156 -27.55 -36.01 1.35
N ARG A 157 -27.59 -37.09 2.12
CA ARG A 157 -26.58 -37.44 3.14
C ARG A 157 -25.53 -38.44 2.66
N ASP A 158 -25.57 -38.76 1.38
CA ASP A 158 -24.70 -39.76 0.77
C ASP A 158 -23.49 -39.06 0.14
N GLU A 159 -22.40 -38.99 0.91
CA GLU A 159 -21.12 -38.37 0.51
C GLU A 159 -20.49 -39.08 -0.71
N SER A 160 -20.84 -40.35 -0.98
CA SER A 160 -20.29 -41.10 -2.11
C SER A 160 -20.81 -40.63 -3.48
N LYS A 161 -21.84 -39.78 -3.52
CA LYS A 161 -22.40 -39.22 -4.76
C LYS A 161 -21.64 -38.00 -5.27
N VAL A 162 -20.75 -37.43 -4.45
CA VAL A 162 -19.93 -36.27 -4.84
C VAL A 162 -18.48 -36.66 -4.62
N ASP A 163 -17.94 -37.38 -5.59
CA ASP A 163 -16.54 -37.79 -5.60
C ASP A 163 -15.71 -36.78 -6.41
N VAL A 164 -14.69 -36.22 -5.77
CA VAL A 164 -13.77 -35.27 -6.40
C VAL A 164 -12.98 -35.93 -7.54
N HIS A 165 -12.68 -37.23 -7.43
CA HIS A 165 -11.97 -37.98 -8.47
C HIS A 165 -12.83 -38.15 -9.73
N THR A 166 -14.15 -38.30 -9.57
CA THR A 166 -15.10 -38.34 -10.69
C THR A 166 -15.25 -36.98 -11.38
N LYS A 167 -14.98 -35.86 -10.69
CA LYS A 167 -15.03 -34.50 -11.27
C LYS A 167 -13.69 -34.00 -11.82
N LEU A 168 -12.58 -34.58 -11.36
CA LEU A 168 -11.24 -34.33 -11.89
C LEU A 168 -10.93 -35.12 -13.17
N ASP A 169 -11.88 -35.92 -13.68
CA ASP A 169 -11.74 -36.86 -14.80
C ASP A 169 -10.44 -37.67 -14.67
N GLU A 170 -10.50 -38.66 -13.76
CA GLU A 170 -9.55 -39.75 -13.54
C GLU A 170 -8.39 -39.80 -14.54
N TRP A 171 -7.18 -39.55 -14.04
CA TRP A 171 -5.90 -40.27 -14.17
C TRP A 171 -5.67 -41.34 -15.28
N ALA A 172 -6.69 -41.82 -15.98
CA ALA A 172 -6.64 -42.81 -17.02
C ALA A 172 -6.60 -42.19 -18.42
N THR A 173 -5.49 -42.46 -19.10
CA THR A 173 -5.44 -42.61 -20.55
C THR A 173 -6.51 -43.61 -21.02
N SER A 174 -7.65 -43.14 -21.52
CA SER A 174 -8.27 -43.67 -22.74
C SER A 174 -9.66 -43.07 -23.01
N GLY A 175 -9.83 -42.55 -24.22
CA GLY A 175 -11.15 -42.51 -24.86
C GLY A 175 -11.90 -41.18 -24.81
N HIS A 176 -11.44 -40.22 -25.62
CA HIS A 176 -12.27 -39.17 -26.24
C HIS A 176 -12.81 -37.99 -25.40
N THR A 177 -12.47 -37.86 -24.13
CA THR A 177 -12.60 -36.59 -23.37
C THR A 177 -11.20 -36.06 -22.99
N PRO A 178 -10.89 -34.76 -23.16
CA PRO A 178 -9.60 -34.23 -22.73
C PRO A 178 -9.49 -34.28 -21.20
N SER A 179 -8.78 -35.27 -20.63
CA SER A 179 -8.51 -35.34 -19.19
C SER A 179 -7.64 -34.15 -18.74
N VAL A 180 -7.89 -33.67 -17.52
CA VAL A 180 -7.15 -32.60 -16.85
C VAL A 180 -5.65 -32.92 -16.76
N TYR A 181 -5.27 -34.21 -16.74
CA TYR A 181 -3.90 -34.69 -16.48
C TYR A 181 -3.21 -35.31 -17.72
N THR A 182 -3.85 -35.27 -18.90
CA THR A 182 -3.30 -35.92 -20.11
C THR A 182 -2.00 -35.25 -20.58
N GLY A 183 -0.87 -35.96 -20.48
CA GLY A 183 0.45 -35.47 -20.93
C GLY A 183 1.31 -34.82 -19.84
N LEU A 184 0.90 -34.88 -18.57
CA LEU A 184 1.73 -34.46 -17.43
C LEU A 184 2.77 -35.51 -17.04
N THR A 185 3.96 -35.06 -16.66
CA THR A 185 4.96 -35.90 -15.97
C THR A 185 4.48 -36.29 -14.57
N ASP A 186 5.05 -37.33 -13.97
CA ASP A 186 4.63 -37.77 -12.63
C ASP A 186 4.83 -36.69 -11.55
N ASN A 187 5.85 -35.84 -11.68
CA ASN A 187 6.05 -34.67 -10.81
C ASN A 187 4.91 -33.65 -10.97
N GLN A 188 4.54 -33.30 -12.20
CA GLN A 188 3.42 -32.39 -12.46
C GLN A 188 2.08 -32.97 -11.99
N LYS A 189 1.87 -34.30 -12.10
CA LYS A 189 0.68 -34.95 -11.53
C LYS A 189 0.61 -34.79 -10.01
N GLN A 190 1.74 -34.98 -9.32
CA GLN A 190 1.80 -34.79 -7.86
C GLN A 190 1.48 -33.35 -7.48
N LYS A 191 2.10 -32.37 -8.12
CA LYS A 191 1.81 -30.94 -7.88
C LYS A 191 0.36 -30.58 -8.14
N ALA A 192 -0.23 -31.14 -9.19
CA ALA A 192 -1.63 -30.94 -9.49
C ALA A 192 -2.56 -31.58 -8.43
N LEU A 193 -2.20 -32.72 -7.82
CA LEU A 193 -2.91 -33.26 -6.64
C LEU A 193 -2.78 -32.35 -5.42
N ASP A 194 -1.58 -31.86 -5.16
CA ASP A 194 -1.32 -30.99 -4.00
C ASP A 194 -2.16 -29.71 -4.11
N LEU A 195 -2.23 -29.12 -5.31
CA LEU A 195 -3.08 -27.96 -5.59
C LEU A 195 -4.56 -28.27 -5.34
N VAL A 196 -5.07 -29.39 -5.86
CA VAL A 196 -6.45 -29.84 -5.60
C VAL A 196 -6.72 -29.99 -4.11
N ASN A 197 -5.84 -30.69 -3.38
CA ASN A 197 -6.02 -30.96 -1.96
C ASN A 197 -6.04 -29.67 -1.14
N LEU A 198 -5.17 -28.70 -1.46
CA LEU A 198 -5.18 -27.39 -0.79
C LEU A 198 -6.53 -26.68 -0.98
N LEU A 199 -7.03 -26.66 -2.21
CA LEU A 199 -8.29 -25.98 -2.54
C LEU A 199 -9.51 -26.64 -1.90
N LEU A 200 -9.57 -27.97 -1.90
CA LEU A 200 -10.66 -28.71 -1.25
C LEU A 200 -10.68 -28.52 0.27
N ASN A 201 -9.51 -28.27 0.88
CA ASN A 201 -9.39 -27.95 2.30
C ASN A 201 -9.67 -26.47 2.60
N GLY A 202 -10.05 -25.67 1.60
CA GLY A 202 -10.32 -24.24 1.75
C GLY A 202 -9.06 -23.38 1.86
N THR A 203 -7.89 -23.91 1.51
CA THR A 203 -6.64 -23.16 1.45
C THR A 203 -6.48 -22.55 0.06
N ASP A 204 -7.10 -21.39 -0.15
CA ASP A 204 -7.04 -20.62 -1.40
C ASP A 204 -5.90 -19.60 -1.43
N THR A 205 -5.24 -19.40 -0.28
CA THR A 205 -4.17 -18.44 -0.10
C THR A 205 -2.99 -19.05 0.66
N ASP A 206 -1.79 -18.60 0.31
CA ASP A 206 -0.55 -18.94 0.98
C ASP A 206 0.15 -17.69 1.52
N GLU A 207 0.82 -17.84 2.67
CA GLU A 207 1.59 -16.74 3.27
C GLU A 207 2.95 -16.62 2.59
N HIS A 208 3.11 -15.59 1.75
CA HIS A 208 4.41 -15.21 1.22
C HIS A 208 5.06 -14.15 2.10
N THR A 209 6.34 -14.37 2.43
CA THR A 209 7.16 -13.33 3.07
C THR A 209 7.61 -12.32 2.02
N ARG A 210 7.17 -11.07 2.21
CA ARG A 210 7.63 -9.88 1.50
C ARG A 210 8.51 -9.05 2.42
N TYR A 211 9.17 -8.06 1.84
CA TYR A 211 9.85 -7.02 2.60
C TYR A 211 9.23 -5.68 2.27
N VAL A 212 9.01 -4.89 3.31
CA VAL A 212 8.56 -3.50 3.18
C VAL A 212 9.70 -2.64 3.69
N LEU A 213 10.15 -1.74 2.82
CA LEU A 213 10.99 -0.64 3.22
C LEU A 213 10.10 0.53 3.59
N ARG A 214 10.23 1.01 4.82
CA ARG A 214 9.45 2.11 5.37
C ARG A 214 10.37 3.26 5.74
N ASN A 215 9.99 4.46 5.34
CA ASN A 215 10.55 5.71 5.81
C ASN A 215 9.51 6.45 6.66
N ILE A 216 9.87 6.79 7.90
CA ILE A 216 9.04 7.56 8.83
C ILE A 216 9.77 8.87 9.12
N ARG A 217 9.12 9.98 8.77
CA ARG A 217 9.62 11.32 9.02
C ARG A 217 8.68 12.05 9.96
N ILE A 218 9.25 12.63 11.03
CA ILE A 218 8.53 13.56 11.88
C ILE A 218 8.88 14.97 11.43
N LEU A 219 7.87 15.67 10.94
CA LEU A 219 7.97 17.03 10.44
C LEU A 219 7.40 18.00 11.49
N PRO A 220 7.98 19.20 11.62
CA PRO A 220 7.39 20.24 12.46
C PRO A 220 6.05 20.70 11.87
N GLY A 221 5.14 21.20 12.71
CA GLY A 221 3.78 21.61 12.30
C GLY A 221 3.72 22.76 11.29
N ASN A 222 4.82 23.47 11.12
CA ASN A 222 5.03 24.54 10.14
C ASN A 222 5.88 24.06 8.94
N THR A 223 5.85 22.79 8.59
CA THR A 223 6.59 22.29 7.43
C THR A 223 5.90 22.71 6.13
N SER A 224 6.68 23.19 5.14
CA SER A 224 6.21 23.35 3.77
C SER A 224 6.55 22.14 2.90
N THR A 225 7.05 21.05 3.52
CA THR A 225 7.51 19.86 2.80
C THR A 225 6.36 19.25 2.00
N GLN A 226 6.54 19.22 0.69
CA GLN A 226 5.60 18.54 -0.20
C GLN A 226 5.71 17.04 0.01
N VAL A 227 4.55 16.40 0.14
CA VAL A 227 4.45 14.94 0.22
C VAL A 227 4.85 14.37 -1.12
N ALA A 228 5.80 13.44 -1.12
CA ALA A 228 6.41 12.91 -2.34
C ALA A 228 5.47 11.91 -3.05
N HIS A 229 4.43 12.40 -3.71
CA HIS A 229 3.53 11.58 -4.54
C HIS A 229 4.13 11.19 -5.89
N GLU A 230 5.29 11.74 -6.25
CA GLU A 230 5.99 11.38 -7.48
C GLU A 230 6.33 9.90 -7.52
N GLN A 231 6.09 9.27 -8.68
CA GLN A 231 6.37 7.85 -8.92
C GLN A 231 5.65 6.87 -7.95
N VAL A 232 4.59 7.30 -7.26
CA VAL A 232 3.68 6.39 -6.56
C VAL A 232 3.04 5.45 -7.57
N GLY A 233 2.89 4.17 -7.21
CA GLY A 233 2.37 3.11 -8.08
C GLY A 233 3.37 2.61 -9.14
N LYS A 234 4.59 3.15 -9.18
CA LYS A 234 5.68 2.65 -10.04
C LYS A 234 6.58 1.65 -9.30
N GLN A 235 7.20 0.77 -10.08
CA GLN A 235 8.16 -0.23 -9.62
C GLN A 235 9.58 0.34 -9.67
N TRP A 236 10.14 0.68 -8.51
CA TRP A 236 11.50 1.19 -8.41
C TRP A 236 12.50 0.04 -8.47
N THR A 237 13.54 0.17 -9.29
CA THR A 237 14.68 -0.75 -9.20
C THR A 237 15.40 -0.55 -7.86
N THR A 238 16.02 -1.60 -7.33
CA THR A 238 16.85 -1.47 -6.11
C THR A 238 17.93 -0.40 -6.26
N ALA A 239 18.51 -0.23 -7.46
CA ALA A 239 19.48 0.82 -7.72
C ALA A 239 18.88 2.23 -7.60
N ALA A 240 17.71 2.48 -8.22
CA ALA A 240 17.03 3.76 -8.14
C ALA A 240 16.59 4.09 -6.69
N LEU A 241 16.08 3.09 -5.97
CA LEU A 241 15.69 3.25 -4.57
C LEU A 241 16.91 3.54 -3.68
N SER A 242 18.01 2.80 -3.86
CA SER A 242 19.28 3.05 -3.16
C SER A 242 19.80 4.46 -3.40
N ASN A 243 19.76 4.93 -4.65
CA ASN A 243 20.18 6.29 -5.01
C ASN A 243 19.28 7.35 -4.35
N TYR A 244 17.97 7.13 -4.31
CA TYR A 244 17.03 8.03 -3.65
C TYR A 244 17.27 8.11 -2.14
N ILE A 245 17.48 6.97 -1.48
CA ILE A 245 17.84 6.92 -0.06
C ILE A 245 19.16 7.65 0.16
N PHE A 246 20.17 7.40 -0.67
CA PHE A 246 21.46 8.07 -0.56
C PHE A 246 21.34 9.60 -0.67
N ALA A 247 20.48 10.09 -1.57
CA ALA A 247 20.26 11.51 -1.82
C ALA A 247 19.38 12.20 -0.75
N THR A 248 18.42 11.49 -0.15
CA THR A 248 17.37 12.12 0.69
C THR A 248 17.43 11.75 2.17
N ALA A 249 18.06 10.62 2.53
CA ALA A 249 18.07 10.15 3.89
C ALA A 249 19.16 10.82 4.74
N ILE A 250 18.84 11.14 5.99
CA ILE A 250 19.82 11.65 6.95
C ILE A 250 20.94 10.61 7.14
N PRO A 251 22.23 10.99 7.01
CA PRO A 251 23.33 10.06 7.20
C PRO A 251 23.32 9.39 8.58
N SER A 252 23.29 8.06 8.60
CA SER A 252 23.35 7.25 9.82
C SER A 252 24.01 5.89 9.56
N VAL A 253 24.39 5.19 10.63
CA VAL A 253 24.89 3.80 10.54
C VAL A 253 23.78 2.88 10.03
N THR A 254 22.56 3.01 10.57
CA THR A 254 21.37 2.26 10.15
C THR A 254 21.11 2.41 8.65
N ARG A 255 21.24 3.63 8.11
CA ARG A 255 21.12 3.88 6.67
C ARG A 255 22.14 3.08 5.86
N HIS A 256 23.41 3.06 6.29
CA HIS A 256 24.46 2.32 5.56
C HIS A 256 24.23 0.82 5.58
N THR A 257 23.86 0.26 6.74
CA THR A 257 23.54 -1.18 6.85
C THR A 257 22.37 -1.55 5.95
N MET A 258 21.30 -0.78 5.98
CA MET A 258 20.13 -1.00 5.14
C MET A 258 20.44 -0.90 3.64
N LEU A 259 21.24 0.08 3.21
CA LEU A 259 21.71 0.16 1.81
C LEU A 259 22.57 -1.05 1.44
N GLY A 260 23.37 -1.57 2.38
CA GLY A 260 24.10 -2.82 2.20
C GLY A 260 23.17 -4.00 1.94
N ASP A 261 22.17 -4.18 2.79
CA ASP A 261 21.18 -5.26 2.67
C ASP A 261 20.36 -5.15 1.39
N LEU A 262 19.89 -3.94 1.03
CA LEU A 262 19.17 -3.68 -0.22
C LEU A 262 19.97 -4.16 -1.43
N ASN A 263 21.24 -3.77 -1.53
CA ASN A 263 22.05 -4.10 -2.69
C ASN A 263 22.53 -5.57 -2.69
N ALA A 264 22.82 -6.15 -1.53
CA ALA A 264 23.33 -7.51 -1.41
C ALA A 264 22.24 -8.59 -1.53
N VAL A 265 21.07 -8.35 -0.94
CA VAL A 265 19.97 -9.33 -0.86
C VAL A 265 18.93 -9.10 -1.95
N PHE A 266 18.65 -7.83 -2.27
CA PHE A 266 17.54 -7.44 -3.16
C PHE A 266 18.01 -6.82 -4.46
N GLY A 267 19.27 -7.03 -4.87
CA GLY A 267 19.88 -6.34 -6.01
C GLY A 267 19.11 -6.44 -7.34
N SER A 268 18.38 -7.54 -7.57
CA SER A 268 17.55 -7.77 -8.76
C SER A 268 16.05 -7.58 -8.55
N SER A 269 15.63 -7.12 -7.36
CA SER A 269 14.23 -6.92 -7.02
C SER A 269 13.68 -5.56 -7.46
N TYR A 270 12.35 -5.45 -7.39
CA TYR A 270 11.61 -4.24 -7.64
C TYR A 270 10.85 -3.81 -6.39
N TRP A 271 10.57 -2.52 -6.28
CA TRP A 271 10.00 -1.90 -5.09
C TRP A 271 8.82 -1.03 -5.50
N LEU A 272 7.59 -1.49 -5.27
CA LEU A 272 6.41 -0.70 -5.56
C LEU A 272 6.28 0.42 -4.54
N LYS A 273 6.33 1.67 -5.00
CA LYS A 273 6.14 2.82 -4.12
C LYS A 273 4.66 3.00 -3.79
N GLU A 274 4.31 2.90 -2.52
CA GLU A 274 2.94 3.06 -2.04
C GLU A 274 2.56 4.53 -1.89
N ALA A 275 1.27 4.82 -1.77
CA ALA A 275 0.83 6.16 -1.44
C ALA A 275 1.32 6.54 -0.03
N PRO A 276 1.95 7.72 0.16
CA PRO A 276 2.40 8.14 1.46
C PRO A 276 1.22 8.37 2.41
N LEU A 277 1.40 7.98 3.67
CA LEU A 277 0.44 8.21 4.74
C LEU A 277 0.87 9.42 5.57
N LEU A 278 -0.11 10.20 6.00
CA LEU A 278 0.07 11.36 6.85
C LEU A 278 -0.79 11.18 8.09
N SER A 279 -0.20 11.43 9.25
CA SER A 279 -0.95 11.44 10.51
C SER A 279 -0.47 12.56 11.42
N ASP A 280 -1.40 13.13 12.17
CA ASP A 280 -1.10 14.11 13.22
C ASP A 280 -0.47 13.40 14.42
N VAL A 281 0.61 13.97 14.93
CA VAL A 281 1.32 13.47 16.11
C VAL A 281 1.18 14.48 17.26
N HIS A 282 1.31 13.98 18.49
CA HIS A 282 1.23 14.83 19.68
C HIS A 282 2.27 15.97 19.63
N GLY A 283 1.90 17.15 20.13
CA GLY A 283 2.76 18.33 20.10
C GLY A 283 2.77 19.10 18.78
N GLY A 284 1.78 18.87 17.92
CA GLY A 284 1.57 19.68 16.71
C GLY A 284 2.45 19.30 15.53
N LYS A 285 3.04 18.11 15.56
CA LYS A 285 3.92 17.57 14.52
C LYS A 285 3.13 16.70 13.55
N VAL A 286 3.70 16.46 12.38
CA VAL A 286 3.13 15.57 11.37
C VAL A 286 4.06 14.39 11.15
N GLU A 287 3.52 13.18 11.18
CA GLU A 287 4.22 11.97 10.76
C GLU A 287 3.91 11.70 9.30
N LEU A 288 4.96 11.69 8.48
CA LEU A 288 4.91 11.26 7.09
C LEU A 288 5.52 9.86 6.99
N VAL A 289 4.73 8.90 6.52
CA VAL A 289 5.16 7.54 6.27
C VAL A 289 5.16 7.28 4.77
N GLN A 290 6.31 6.88 4.23
CA GLN A 290 6.44 6.43 2.85
C GLN A 290 6.91 4.98 2.83
N GLU A 291 6.23 4.15 2.05
CA GLU A 291 6.55 2.73 1.96
C GLU A 291 6.90 2.31 0.53
N TRP A 292 7.73 1.28 0.47
CA TRP A 292 8.03 0.52 -0.74
C TRP A 292 7.92 -0.96 -0.44
N THR A 293 7.08 -1.66 -1.20
CA THR A 293 6.87 -3.11 -1.06
C THR A 293 7.73 -3.85 -2.09
N ASN A 294 8.49 -4.84 -1.64
CA ASN A 294 9.37 -5.65 -2.50
C ASN A 294 8.60 -6.66 -3.36
N TYR A 295 8.96 -6.74 -4.64
CA TYR A 295 8.45 -7.68 -5.62
C TYR A 295 9.59 -8.32 -6.41
N GLU A 296 9.39 -9.57 -6.82
CA GLU A 296 10.31 -10.24 -7.73
C GLU A 296 10.15 -9.73 -9.15
N LEU A 297 11.16 -9.96 -9.99
CA LEU A 297 11.12 -9.61 -11.41
C LEU A 297 9.92 -10.27 -12.09
N GLY A 298 9.08 -9.46 -12.73
CA GLY A 298 7.93 -9.93 -13.51
C GLY A 298 6.69 -10.25 -12.68
N GLU A 299 6.76 -10.14 -11.35
CA GLU A 299 5.62 -10.43 -10.48
C GLU A 299 4.51 -9.38 -10.60
N LYS A 300 4.88 -8.11 -10.76
CA LYS A 300 3.94 -7.03 -11.07
C LYS A 300 4.07 -6.64 -12.54
N SER A 301 2.93 -6.60 -13.21
CA SER A 301 2.87 -6.17 -14.62
C SER A 301 3.47 -4.78 -14.79
N THR A 302 4.47 -4.68 -15.65
CA THR A 302 5.13 -3.41 -16.00
C THR A 302 4.23 -2.50 -16.83
N LEU A 303 3.13 -3.02 -17.38
CA LEU A 303 2.11 -2.24 -18.08
C LEU A 303 1.20 -1.48 -17.11
N LEU A 304 0.93 -2.07 -15.94
CA LEU A 304 0.09 -1.46 -14.89
C LEU A 304 0.95 -0.64 -13.92
N HIS A 305 2.16 -1.12 -13.65
CA HIS A 305 3.11 -0.50 -12.74
C HIS A 305 4.44 -0.30 -13.46
N ASN A 306 4.57 0.82 -14.17
CA ASN A 306 5.78 1.13 -14.94
C ASN A 306 7.04 1.08 -14.07
N VAL A 307 8.14 0.62 -14.66
CA VAL A 307 9.44 0.58 -13.99
C VAL A 307 10.04 2.00 -13.91
N TYR A 308 10.60 2.33 -12.75
CA TYR A 308 11.42 3.50 -12.51
C TYR A 308 12.83 3.03 -12.15
N GLY A 309 13.82 3.40 -12.96
CA GLY A 309 15.20 2.94 -12.86
C GLY A 309 16.18 4.05 -13.11
#